data_AF-J9F9U2-F1
#
_entry.id   AF-J9F9U2-F1
#
_cell.length_a   1.000
_cell.length_b   1.000
_cell.length_c   1.000
_cell.angle_alpha   90.00
_cell.angle_beta   90.00
_cell.angle_gamma   90.00
#
_symmetry.space_group_name_H-M   'P 1'
#
loop_
_entity.id
_entity.type
_entity.pdbx_description
1 polymer ?
#
loop_
_entity_poly.entity_id
_entity_poly.type
_entity_poly.pdbx_seq_one_letter_code
_entity_poly.pdbx_strand_id
1 'polypeptide(L)' 'MDRYMKAPLDKEEVKTLKAGDYVYITGTIYTARDAAHLRMSEAL' A
#
# COMPACT_ATOMS: atom_id res chain seq x y z
N MET A 1 7.22 11.22 -11.47
CA MET A 1 8.61 10.71 -11.55
C MET A 1 8.58 9.24 -11.14
N ASP A 2 9.43 8.38 -11.69
CA ASP A 2 9.41 6.95 -11.36
C ASP A 2 9.98 6.72 -9.95
N ARG A 3 9.22 6.05 -9.09
CA ARG A 3 9.58 5.78 -7.69
C ARG A 3 9.55 4.29 -7.42
N TYR A 4 10.54 3.81 -6.67
CA TYR A 4 10.67 2.41 -6.30
C TYR A 4 10.65 2.31 -4.79
N MET A 5 9.68 1.57 -4.24
CA MET A 5 9.46 1.45 -2.81
C MET A 5 9.47 -0.02 -2.39
N LYS A 6 9.90 -0.31 -1.16
CA LYS A 6 9.89 -1.65 -0.59
C LYS A 6 8.85 -1.78 0.51
N ALA A 7 8.08 -2.87 0.51
CA ALA A 7 7.20 -3.22 1.61
C ALA A 7 7.99 -3.97 2.71
N PRO A 8 7.77 -3.67 4.01
CA PRO A 8 6.80 -2.71 4.57
C PRO A 8 7.17 -1.25 4.29
N LEU A 9 6.17 -0.44 3.94
CA LEU A 9 6.38 0.95 3.56
C LEU A 9 6.71 1.83 4.77
N ASP A 10 7.69 2.72 4.61
CA ASP A 10 7.98 3.76 5.59
C ASP A 10 6.96 4.91 5.51
N LYS A 11 6.47 5.36 6.66
CA LYS A 11 5.42 6.39 6.72
C LYS A 11 5.92 7.76 6.27
N GLU A 12 7.18 8.11 6.53
CA GLU A 12 7.72 9.41 6.13
C GLU A 12 8.00 9.43 4.63
N GLU A 13 8.48 8.32 4.06
CA GLU A 13 8.67 8.17 2.62
C GLU A 13 7.33 8.30 1.85
N VAL A 14 6.27 7.62 2.31
CA VAL A 14 4.94 7.67 1.69
C VAL A 14 4.36 9.08 1.66
N LYS A 15 4.61 9.90 2.70
CA LYS A 15 4.15 11.30 2.75
C LYS A 15 4.80 12.18 1.68
N THR A 16 5.92 11.78 1.10
CA THR A 16 6.58 12.54 0.02
C THR A 16 5.94 12.36 -1.36
N LEU A 17 5.06 11.36 -1.51
CA LEU A 17 4.41 11.05 -2.78
C LEU A 17 3.45 12.16 -3.21
N LYS A 18 3.37 12.40 -4.51
CA LYS A 18 2.44 13.36 -5.11
C LYS A 18 1.56 12.68 -6.15
N ALA A 19 0.39 13.27 -6.40
CA ALA A 19 -0.49 12.82 -7.47
C ALA A 19 0.24 12.87 -8.82
N GLY A 20 0.16 11.78 -9.59
CA GLY A 20 0.86 11.64 -10.86
C GLY A 20 2.23 10.95 -10.78
N ASP A 21 2.69 10.57 -9.58
CA ASP A 21 3.88 9.73 -9.44
C ASP A 21 3.60 8.28 -9.87
N TYR A 22 4.53 7.71 -10.63
CA TYR A 22 4.52 6.29 -10.95
C TYR A 22 5.31 5.55 -9.89
N VAL A 23 4.68 4.57 -9.24
CA VAL A 23 5.26 3.85 -8.10
C VAL A 23 5.33 2.36 -8.39
N TYR A 24 6.52 1.80 -8.25
CA TYR A 24 6.80 0.38 -8.30
C TYR A 24 7.05 -0.13 -6.89
N ILE A 25 6.22 -1.06 -6.42
CA ILE A 25 6.32 -1.61 -5.07
C ILE A 25 6.91 -3.01 -5.14
N THR A 26 7.99 -3.24 -4.39
CA THR A 26 8.64 -4.55 -4.27
C THR A 26 8.50 -5.09 -2.85
N GLY A 27 8.02 -6.33 -2.72
CA GLY A 27 7.88 -7.01 -1.44
C GLY A 27 6.64 -7.90 -1.41
N THR A 28 6.21 -8.30 -0.22
CA THR A 28 4.99 -9.09 -0.03
C THR A 28 3.77 -8.17 -0.01
N ILE A 29 2.81 -8.44 -0.90
CA ILE A 29 1.56 -7.70 -1.00
C ILE A 29 0.40 -8.65 -0.75
N TYR A 30 -0.48 -8.29 0.18
CA TYR A 30 -1.72 -9.01 0.44
C TYR A 30 -2.85 -8.37 -0.36
N THR A 31 -3.63 -9.19 -1.07
CA THR A 31 -4.80 -8.72 -1.82
C THR A 31 -6.06 -8.94 -0.99
N ALA A 32 -6.85 -7.89 -0.82
CA ALA A 32 -8.15 -7.93 -0.16
C ALA A 32 -9.15 -7.06 -0.93
N ARG A 33 -10.44 -7.42 -0.84
CA ARG A 33 -11.58 -6.70 -1.41
C ARG A 33 -12.74 -6.75 -0.41
N ASP A 34 -13.95 -6.43 -0.87
CA ASP A 34 -15.17 -6.24 -0.08
C ASP A 34 -15.40 -7.33 0.98
N ALA A 35 -15.43 -8.61 0.59
CA ALA A 35 -15.69 -9.71 1.54
C ALA A 35 -14.56 -9.89 2.56
N ALA A 36 -13.31 -9.60 2.20
CA ALA A 36 -12.19 -9.65 3.13
C ALA A 36 -12.24 -8.46 4.10
N HIS A 37 -12.56 -7.25 3.62
CA HIS A 37 -12.74 -6.07 4.45
C HIS A 37 -13.90 -6.24 5.44
N LEU A 38 -15.04 -6.80 5.00
CA LEU A 38 -16.18 -7.07 5.88
C LEU A 38 -15.78 -8.02 7.02
N ARG A 39 -15.14 -9.15 6.69
CA ARG A 39 -14.65 -10.09 7.71
C ARG A 39 -13.65 -9.47 8.67
N MET A 40 -12.75 -8.60 8.19
CA MET A 40 -11.80 -7.90 9.06
C MET A 40 -12.51 -6.93 10.02
N SER A 41 -13.53 -6.22 9.54
CA SER A 41 -14.32 -5.31 10.36
C SER A 41 -15.20 -6.01 11.39
N GLU A 42 -15.66 -7.22 11.11
CA GLU A 42 -16.49 -8.01 12.04
C GLU A 42 -15.66 -8.74 13.11
N ALA A 43 -14.38 -9.05 12.80
CA ALA A 43 -13.51 -9.84 13.66
C ALA A 43 -12.59 -9.02 14.58
N LEU A 44 -12.43 -7.72 14.34
CA LEU A 44 -11.55 -6.80 15.07
C LEU A 44 -12.37 -5.75 15.83
#